data_AF-A0A3S5CI51-F1
#
_entry.id   AF-A0A3S5CI51-F1
#
_cell.length_a   1.000
_cell.length_b   1.000
_cell.length_c   1.000
_cell.angle_alpha   90.00
_cell.angle_beta   90.00
_cell.angle_gamma   90.00
#
_symmetry.space_group_name_H-M   'P 1'
#
loop_
_entity.id
_entity.type
_entity.pdbx_description
1 polymer ?
#
loop_
_entity_poly.entity_id
_entity_poly.type
_entity_poly.pdbx_seq_one_letter_code
_entity_poly.pdbx_strand_id
1 'polypeptide(L)'
;MTPSLADVKYLETAKRLELYGVDLHPARDMENVEIYLGVGFNGFVIYRDRLRIGRFAWPKVLRIAYKQNNFFLKIRPDYVS
;
A
#
# COMPACT_ATOMS: atom_id res chain seq x y z
N MET A 1 -10.81 -7.46 -33.18
CA MET A 1 -10.44 -7.63 -31.76
C MET A 1 -11.37 -8.68 -31.19
N THR A 2 -10.87 -9.83 -30.74
CA THR A 2 -11.70 -10.84 -30.08
C THR A 2 -11.99 -10.41 -28.65
N PRO A 3 -13.08 -10.89 -28.01
CA PRO A 3 -13.37 -10.59 -26.61
C PRO A 3 -12.19 -10.89 -25.69
N SER A 4 -11.53 -12.04 -25.88
CA SER A 4 -10.32 -12.42 -25.13
C SER A 4 -9.16 -11.42 -25.26
N LEU A 5 -8.96 -10.86 -26.45
CA LEU A 5 -7.90 -9.87 -26.67
C LEU A 5 -8.25 -8.51 -26.05
N ALA A 6 -9.53 -8.16 -26.00
CA ALA A 6 -10.00 -6.96 -25.32
C ALA A 6 -9.78 -7.06 -23.80
N ASP A 7 -10.12 -8.20 -23.19
CA ASP A 7 -9.94 -8.45 -21.76
C ASP A 7 -8.47 -8.36 -21.35
N VAL A 8 -7.57 -8.98 -22.12
CA VAL A 8 -6.12 -8.90 -21.86
C VAL A 8 -5.64 -7.45 -21.93
N LYS A 9 -6.04 -6.70 -22.95
CA LYS A 9 -5.65 -5.28 -23.09
C LYS A 9 -6.17 -4.42 -21.94
N TYR A 10 -7.40 -4.69 -21.48
CA TYR A 10 -7.99 -4.02 -20.34
C TYR A 10 -7.16 -4.26 -19.08
N LEU A 11 -6.85 -5.52 -18.77
CA LEU A 11 -6.05 -5.88 -17.59
C LEU A 11 -4.61 -5.34 -17.66
N GLU A 12 -3.99 -5.36 -18.85
CA GLU A 12 -2.66 -4.77 -19.08
C GLU A 12 -2.60 -3.27 -18.81
N THR A 13 -3.73 -2.57 -19.03
CA THR A 13 -3.86 -1.14 -18.74
C THR A 13 -4.18 -0.92 -17.27
N ALA A 14 -5.14 -1.66 -16.73
CA ALA A 14 -5.58 -1.56 -15.34
C ALA A 14 -4.43 -1.82 -14.37
N LYS A 15 -3.58 -2.83 -14.62
CA LYS A 15 -2.45 -3.19 -13.73
C LYS A 15 -1.38 -2.10 -13.58
N ARG A 16 -1.38 -1.10 -14.46
CA ARG A 16 -0.43 0.04 -14.41
C ARG A 16 -0.93 1.19 -13.54
N LEU A 17 -2.20 1.18 -13.15
CA LEU A 17 -2.76 2.21 -12.28
C LEU A 17 -2.18 2.07 -10.87
N GLU A 18 -1.86 3.21 -10.23
CA GLU A 18 -1.21 3.20 -8.90
C GLU A 18 -2.07 2.57 -7.79
N LEU A 19 -3.39 2.60 -7.96
CA LEU A 19 -4.37 2.04 -7.02
C LEU A 19 -4.86 0.65 -7.44
N TYR A 20 -4.26 0.03 -8.46
CA TYR A 20 -4.66 -1.30 -8.91
C TYR A 20 -4.45 -2.33 -7.80
N GLY A 21 -5.54 -2.89 -7.29
CA GLY A 21 -5.52 -3.89 -6.23
C GLY A 21 -5.00 -3.34 -4.88
N VAL A 22 -5.09 -2.03 -4.66
CA VAL A 22 -4.79 -1.39 -3.37
C VAL A 22 -6.08 -1.21 -2.59
N ASP A 23 -6.16 -1.80 -1.40
CA ASP A 23 -7.23 -1.55 -0.43
C ASP A 23 -6.83 -0.41 0.50
N LEU A 24 -7.67 0.64 0.62
CA LEU A 24 -7.34 1.87 1.34
C LEU A 24 -8.08 1.95 2.67
N HIS A 25 -7.33 2.10 3.76
CA HIS A 25 -7.87 2.27 5.11
C HIS A 25 -7.52 3.66 5.67
N PRO A 26 -8.49 4.46 6.11
CA PRO A 26 -8.20 5.73 6.78
C PRO A 26 -7.52 5.47 8.12
N ALA A 27 -6.48 6.24 8.43
CA ALA A 27 -5.73 6.14 9.67
C ALA A 27 -5.16 7.51 10.08
N ARG A 28 -4.57 7.57 11.26
CA ARG A 28 -3.78 8.72 11.71
C ARG A 28 -2.38 8.28 12.07
N ASP A 29 -1.39 9.10 11.75
CA ASP A 29 -0.02 8.85 12.19
C ASP A 29 0.20 9.29 13.66
N MET A 30 1.43 9.18 14.14
CA MET A 30 1.80 9.55 15.51
C MET A 30 1.70 11.06 15.77
N GLU A 31 1.68 11.90 14.72
CA GLU A 31 1.50 13.35 14.79
C GLU A 31 0.02 13.76 14.63
N ASN A 32 -0.90 12.78 14.65
CA ASN A 32 -2.34 12.95 14.49
C ASN A 32 -2.73 13.54 13.11
N VAL A 33 -1.90 13.32 12.09
CA VAL A 33 -2.17 13.69 10.69
C VAL A 33 -3.00 12.59 10.04
N GLU A 34 -4.05 12.99 9.31
CA GLU A 34 -4.89 12.06 8.56
C GLU A 34 -4.15 11.50 7.34
N ILE A 35 -4.12 10.18 7.26
CA ILE A 35 -3.45 9.42 6.20
C ILE A 35 -4.36 8.27 5.73
N TYR A 36 -4.04 7.69 4.58
CA TYR A 36 -4.58 6.41 4.16
C TYR A 36 -3.47 5.38 4.11
N LEU A 37 -3.68 4.27 4.83
CA LEU A 37 -2.87 3.08 4.74
C LEU A 37 -3.44 2.19 3.63
N GLY A 38 -2.72 2.14 2.51
CA GLY A 38 -2.97 1.23 1.40
C GLY A 38 -2.32 -0.13 1.63
N VAL A 39 -3.05 -1.21 1.36
CA VAL A 39 -2.55 -2.59 1.37
C VAL A 39 -2.66 -3.16 -0.03
N GLY A 40 -1.57 -3.70 -0.57
CA GLY A 40 -1.58 -4.32 -1.89
C GLY A 40 -0.57 -5.46 -2.01
N PHE A 41 -0.49 -6.06 -3.19
CA PHE A 41 0.47 -7.15 -3.46
C PHE A 41 1.93 -6.75 -3.19
N ASN A 42 2.22 -5.46 -3.30
CA ASN A 42 3.55 -4.90 -3.26
C ASN A 42 4.01 -4.47 -1.85
N GLY A 43 3.13 -4.55 -0.85
CA GLY A 43 3.36 -4.12 0.53
C GLY A 43 2.28 -3.21 1.10
N PHE A 44 2.65 -2.47 2.14
CA PHE A 44 1.91 -1.31 2.61
C PHE A 44 2.36 -0.05 1.86
N VAL A 45 1.42 0.85 1.60
CA VAL A 45 1.65 2.15 0.97
C VAL A 45 0.96 3.20 1.83
N ILE A 46 1.61 4.34 2.07
CA ILE A 46 1.00 5.44 2.82
C ILE A 46 0.67 6.55 1.84
N TYR A 47 -0.57 7.02 1.90
CA TYR A 47 -1.05 8.17 1.15
C TYR A 47 -1.44 9.31 2.10
N ARG A 48 -1.14 10.53 1.69
CA ARG A 48 -1.58 11.77 2.32
C ARG A 48 -1.98 12.73 1.22
N ASP A 49 -3.14 13.37 1.34
CA ASP A 49 -3.66 14.28 0.32
C ASP A 49 -3.71 13.65 -1.09
N ARG A 50 -4.02 12.35 -1.15
CA ARG A 50 -4.01 11.49 -2.36
C ARG A 50 -2.63 11.28 -3.00
N LEU A 51 -1.57 11.79 -2.39
CA LEU A 51 -0.18 11.58 -2.81
C LEU A 51 0.45 10.44 -2.03
N ARG A 52 1.18 9.56 -2.73
CA ARG A 52 1.96 8.48 -2.10
C ARG A 52 3.18 9.08 -1.40
N ILE A 53 3.23 8.96 -0.07
CA ILE A 53 4.33 9.50 0.75
C ILE A 53 5.31 8.44 1.25
N GLY A 54 4.92 7.17 1.23
CA GLY A 54 5.79 6.08 1.72
C GLY A 54 5.33 4.71 1.26
N ARG A 55 6.26 3.74 1.32
CA ARG A 55 6.00 2.33 1.00
C ARG A 55 6.84 1.41 1.86
N PHE A 56 6.22 0.36 2.38
CA PHE A 56 6.88 -0.75 3.06
C PHE A 56 6.61 -2.06 2.32
N ALA A 57 7.60 -2.54 1.57
CA ALA A 57 7.48 -3.81 0.88
C ALA A 57 7.41 -4.98 1.86
N TRP A 58 6.62 -6.01 1.55
CA TRP A 58 6.44 -7.19 2.41
C TRP A 58 7.73 -7.81 2.95
N PRO A 59 8.82 -7.96 2.17
CA PRO A 59 10.08 -8.51 2.69
C PRO A 59 10.73 -7.69 3.81
N LYS A 60 10.39 -6.40 3.91
CA LYS A 60 10.87 -5.52 5.00
C LYS A 60 9.96 -5.56 6.22
N VAL A 61 8.75 -6.11 6.14
CA VAL A 61 7.80 -6.16 7.27
C VAL A 61 8.19 -7.32 8.19
N LEU A 62 8.61 -7.01 9.42
CA LEU A 62 8.98 -7.99 10.43
C LEU A 62 7.77 -8.45 11.27
N ARG A 63 6.86 -7.53 11.58
CA ARG A 63 5.68 -7.83 12.40
C ARG A 63 4.56 -6.84 12.13
N ILE A 64 3.34 -7.36 12.11
CA ILE A 64 2.09 -6.59 12.12
C ILE A 64 1.41 -6.88 13.45
N ALA A 65 0.97 -5.85 14.15
CA ALA A 65 0.24 -5.99 15.41
C ALA A 65 -0.80 -4.86 15.53
N TYR A 66 -1.80 -5.05 16.36
CA TYR A 66 -2.75 -4.01 16.72
C TYR A 66 -3.03 -4.05 18.22
N LYS A 67 -3.35 -2.90 18.82
CA LYS A 67 -3.81 -2.78 20.20
C LYS A 67 -4.82 -1.64 20.28
N GLN A 68 -6.07 -1.97 20.62
CA GLN A 68 -7.20 -1.04 20.56
C GLN A 68 -7.26 -0.41 19.15
N ASN A 69 -7.26 0.92 19.06
CA ASN A 69 -7.32 1.66 17.81
C ASN A 69 -5.93 1.94 17.19
N ASN A 70 -4.85 1.36 17.74
CA ASN A 70 -3.50 1.57 17.25
C ASN A 70 -3.02 0.38 16.41
N PHE A 71 -2.56 0.69 15.19
CA PHE A 71 -1.93 -0.26 14.29
C PHE A 71 -0.41 -0.10 14.34
N PHE A 72 0.32 -1.21 14.50
CA PHE A 72 1.77 -1.22 14.63
C PHE A 72 2.41 -2.05 13.53
N LEU A 73 3.35 -1.43 12.82
CA LEU A 73 4.14 -2.06 11.78
C LEU A 73 5.62 -2.03 12.18
N LYS A 74 6.20 -3.20 12.49
CA LYS A 74 7.63 -3.32 12.75
C LYS A 74 8.34 -3.60 11.43
N ILE A 75 9.22 -2.69 11.01
CA ILE A 75 9.99 -2.78 9.78
C ILE A 75 11.43 -3.17 10.07
N ARG A 76 12.05 -3.94 9.19
CA ARG A 76 13.48 -4.25 9.23
C ARG A 76 14.25 -2.95 8.99
N PRO A 77 15.17 -2.55 9.89
CA PRO A 77 16.01 -1.37 9.66
C PRO A 77 16.83 -1.60 8.38
N ASP A 78 16.97 -0.56 7.58
CA ASP A 78 17.90 -0.60 6.46
C ASP A 78 19.33 -0.66 7.04
N TYR A 79 20.15 -1.60 6.55
CA TYR A 79 21.56 -1.64 6.90
C TYR A 79 22.19 -0.37 6.32
N VAL A 80 22.49 0.61 7.18
CA VAL A 80 23.36 1.72 6.81
C VAL A 80 24.76 1.11 6.68
N SER A 81 25.24 0.97 5.44
CA SER A 81 26.66 0.66 5.17
C SER A 81 27.49 1.92 5.29
#